data_AF-A0A443S5K6-F1
#
_entry.id   AF-A0A443S5K6-F1
#
_cell.length_a   1.000
_cell.length_b   1.000
_cell.length_c   1.000
_cell.angle_alpha   90.00
_cell.angle_beta   90.00
_cell.angle_gamma   90.00
#
_symmetry.space_group_name_H-M   'P 1'
#
loop_
_entity.id
_entity.type
_entity.pdbx_description
1 polymer ?
#
loop_
_entity_poly.entity_id
_entity_poly.type
_entity_poly.pdbx_seq_one_letter_code
_entity_poly.pdbx_strand_id
1 'polypeptide(L)'
;MLGDKFSTLEGQKATVINLMNAEDMPFFMGSPELPPYPDVLLNISANKRQTLGMLLGGLLRTAKCSKPSIDLTALYGDSSIQPHLSALLEQAMFVQKQRLCNGMTGHVIGYADIFTIPFVRYEQDGLKTAYFTAGGEDVIRSEHGANIARGKNRLGGLKVSQTCIPAQVACGATECVAKQDQISAEAPLCHDFMTGCVTPCSSKAYKFLSMQEISTKTLFYKNYFAIES
;
A
#
# COMPACT_ATOMS: atom_id res chain seq x y z
N MET A 1 10.62 -1.27 7.14
CA MET A 1 10.59 0.03 6.43
C MET A 1 9.15 0.45 6.21
N LEU A 2 8.93 1.74 5.92
CA LEU A 2 7.59 2.26 5.60
C LEU A 2 6.97 1.47 4.43
N GLY A 3 5.70 1.08 4.57
CA GLY A 3 4.98 0.30 3.54
C GLY A 3 5.25 -1.20 3.55
N ASP A 4 6.15 -1.71 4.39
CA ASP A 4 6.33 -3.15 4.57
C ASP A 4 5.12 -3.77 5.26
N LYS A 5 4.81 -5.02 4.90
CA LYS A 5 3.69 -5.76 5.45
C LYS A 5 4.13 -6.78 6.49
N PHE A 6 3.38 -6.82 7.57
CA PHE A 6 3.53 -7.76 8.67
C PHE A 6 2.21 -8.48 8.91
N SER A 7 2.27 -9.64 9.57
CA SER A 7 1.10 -10.34 10.07
C SER A 7 1.38 -10.94 11.44
N THR A 8 0.37 -10.96 12.29
CA THR A 8 0.39 -11.87 13.44
C THR A 8 0.18 -13.31 12.96
N LEU A 9 0.45 -14.29 13.82
CA LEU A 9 0.23 -15.70 13.52
C LEU A 9 -1.26 -16.03 13.37
N GLU A 10 -2.12 -15.21 13.96
CA GLU A 10 -3.59 -15.30 13.91
C GLU A 10 -4.18 -14.61 12.68
N GLY A 11 -3.34 -14.20 11.72
CA GLY A 11 -3.77 -13.65 10.43
C GLY A 11 -4.13 -12.17 10.42
N GLN A 12 -3.74 -11.41 11.46
CA GLN A 12 -3.93 -9.97 11.48
C GLN A 12 -2.82 -9.28 10.70
N LYS A 13 -3.09 -9.01 9.42
CA LYS A 13 -2.18 -8.32 8.51
C LYS A 13 -2.20 -6.81 8.74
N ALA A 14 -1.03 -6.20 8.79
CA ALA A 14 -0.83 -4.77 8.93
C ALA A 14 0.26 -4.27 7.97
N THR A 15 0.21 -2.98 7.64
CA THR A 15 1.25 -2.28 6.88
C THR A 15 1.84 -1.19 7.76
N VAL A 16 3.16 -1.02 7.73
CA VAL A 16 3.83 0.05 8.49
C VAL A 16 3.49 1.40 7.87
N ILE A 17 2.77 2.25 8.61
CA ILE A 17 2.32 3.57 8.14
C ILE A 17 3.16 4.73 8.68
N ASN A 18 3.90 4.52 9.77
CA ASN A 18 4.74 5.53 10.38
C ASN A 18 5.90 4.85 11.13
N LEU A 19 7.05 5.52 11.17
CA LEU A 19 8.20 5.14 11.98
C LEU A 19 8.52 6.35 12.85
N MET A 20 8.49 6.16 14.16
CA MET A 20 8.78 7.19 15.14
C MET A 20 10.11 6.86 15.82
N ASN A 21 10.85 7.90 16.21
CA ASN A 21 12.01 7.71 17.05
C ASN A 21 11.58 7.26 18.46
N ALA A 22 12.49 6.60 19.19
CA ALA A 22 12.18 6.04 20.50
C ALA A 22 11.77 7.13 21.51
N GLU A 23 12.37 8.33 21.42
CA GLU A 23 12.05 9.48 22.28
C GLU A 23 10.62 10.04 22.08
N ASP A 24 10.07 9.91 20.88
CA ASP A 24 8.72 10.41 20.56
C ASP A 24 7.64 9.37 20.85
N MET A 25 8.02 8.11 21.05
CA MET A 25 7.10 7.02 21.33
C MET A 25 6.43 7.20 22.71
N PRO A 26 5.13 6.90 22.83
CA PRO A 26 4.49 6.90 24.13
C PRO A 26 5.12 5.82 25.03
N PHE A 27 5.15 6.08 26.34
CA PHE A 27 5.82 5.21 27.30
C PHE A 27 4.91 4.89 28.48
N PHE A 28 5.15 3.73 29.10
CA PHE A 28 4.40 3.26 30.25
C PHE A 28 5.03 3.77 31.55
N MET A 29 4.19 4.30 32.44
CA MET A 29 4.59 4.59 33.81
C MET A 29 3.93 3.60 34.76
N GLY A 30 4.73 2.91 35.58
CA GLY A 30 4.18 2.24 36.76
C GLY A 30 4.88 0.97 37.19
N SER A 31 5.48 0.20 36.28
CA SER A 31 6.10 -1.07 36.65
C SER A 31 7.52 -1.21 36.09
N PRO A 32 8.55 -1.36 36.94
CA PRO A 32 9.93 -1.60 36.49
C PRO A 32 10.11 -2.98 35.83
N GLU A 33 9.13 -3.87 36.01
CA GLU A 33 9.10 -5.21 35.44
C GLU A 33 8.66 -5.22 33.95
N LEU A 34 8.09 -4.11 33.48
CA LEU A 34 7.55 -3.97 32.13
C LEU A 34 8.49 -3.16 31.24
N PRO A 35 8.53 -3.44 29.93
CA PRO A 35 9.26 -2.59 29.00
C PRO A 35 8.66 -1.18 29.04
N PRO A 36 9.49 -0.12 29.15
CA PRO A 36 9.01 1.24 29.26
C PRO A 36 8.39 1.76 27.95
N TYR A 37 8.82 1.23 26.81
CA TYR A 37 8.37 1.67 25.48
C TYR A 37 7.78 0.50 24.67
N PRO A 38 6.67 0.70 23.95
CA PRO A 38 6.14 -0.27 23.03
C PRO A 38 6.92 -0.27 21.70
N ASP A 39 7.11 -1.44 21.10
CA ASP A 39 7.72 -1.56 19.76
C ASP A 39 6.74 -1.21 18.64
N VAL A 40 5.46 -1.54 18.82
CA VAL A 40 4.40 -1.41 17.81
C VAL A 40 3.11 -0.90 18.45
N LEU A 41 2.53 0.15 17.86
CA LEU A 41 1.21 0.65 18.21
C LEU A 41 0.18 0.14 17.19
N LEU A 42 -0.82 -0.59 17.67
CA LEU A 42 -1.88 -1.16 16.85
C LEU A 42 -3.19 -0.42 17.06
N ASN A 43 -3.94 -0.21 15.97
CA ASN A 43 -5.29 0.32 16.08
C ASN A 43 -6.26 -0.76 16.60
N ILE A 44 -6.89 -0.49 17.74
CA ILE A 44 -7.85 -1.36 18.42
C ILE A 44 -9.07 -1.67 17.54
N SER A 45 -9.39 -0.84 16.53
CA SER A 45 -10.48 -1.13 15.59
C SER A 45 -10.27 -2.42 14.78
N ALA A 46 -9.05 -2.97 14.75
CA ALA A 46 -8.76 -4.28 14.18
C ALA A 46 -9.43 -5.45 14.96
N ASN A 47 -9.91 -5.22 16.18
CA ASN A 47 -10.60 -6.20 17.02
C ASN A 47 -12.03 -6.53 16.57
N LYS A 48 -12.52 -5.99 15.44
CA LYS A 48 -13.76 -6.46 14.80
C LYS A 48 -13.70 -7.94 14.40
N ARG A 49 -12.49 -8.43 14.16
CA ARG A 49 -12.23 -9.87 13.97
C ARG A 49 -12.12 -10.47 15.37
N GLN A 50 -12.88 -11.52 15.64
CA GLN A 50 -12.97 -12.19 16.94
C GLN A 50 -11.65 -12.91 17.35
N THR A 51 -10.52 -12.21 17.30
CA THR A 51 -9.17 -12.71 17.59
C THR A 51 -8.85 -12.59 19.07
N LEU A 52 -9.74 -13.10 19.93
CA LEU A 52 -9.57 -13.09 21.39
C LEU A 52 -8.32 -13.88 21.81
N GLY A 53 -8.04 -14.99 21.12
CA GLY A 53 -6.84 -15.81 21.38
C GLY A 53 -5.53 -15.04 21.23
N MET A 54 -5.46 -14.07 20.30
CA MET A 54 -4.28 -13.22 20.13
C MET A 54 -4.07 -12.32 21.35
N LEU A 55 -5.14 -11.71 21.86
CA LEU A 55 -5.07 -10.80 23.02
C LEU A 55 -4.77 -11.59 24.31
N LEU A 56 -5.46 -12.70 24.55
CA LEU A 56 -5.22 -13.57 25.70
C LEU A 56 -3.80 -14.14 25.67
N GLY A 57 -3.39 -14.69 24.52
CA GLY A 57 -2.05 -15.24 24.35
C GLY A 57 -0.96 -14.18 24.48
N GLY A 58 -1.19 -12.99 23.92
CA GLY A 58 -0.27 -11.86 24.02
C GLY A 58 -0.09 -11.38 25.46
N LEU A 59 -1.18 -11.30 26.22
CA LEU A 59 -1.19 -10.88 27.61
C LEU A 59 -0.45 -11.86 28.53
N LEU A 60 -0.72 -13.16 28.37
CA LEU A 60 -0.05 -14.21 29.14
C LEU A 60 1.44 -14.29 28.82
N ARG A 61 1.83 -14.06 27.56
CA ARG A 61 3.25 -13.96 27.18
C ARG A 61 3.92 -12.76 27.84
N THR A 62 3.29 -11.58 27.83
CA THR A 62 3.83 -10.41 28.54
C THR A 62 4.01 -10.71 30.03
N ALA A 63 3.00 -11.32 30.65
CA ALA A 63 3.06 -11.70 32.05
C ALA A 63 4.21 -12.68 32.32
N LYS A 64 4.36 -13.72 31.50
CA LYS A 64 5.45 -14.70 31.61
C LYS A 64 6.84 -14.08 31.39
N CYS A 65 6.98 -13.16 30.44
CA CYS A 65 8.24 -12.45 30.19
C CYS A 65 8.63 -11.55 31.36
N SER A 66 7.66 -10.90 32.00
CA SER A 66 7.91 -10.00 33.14
C SER A 66 8.07 -10.76 34.45
N LYS A 67 7.34 -11.87 34.61
CA LYS A 67 7.38 -12.77 35.77
C LYS A 67 7.58 -14.22 35.31
N PRO A 68 8.83 -14.67 35.17
CA PRO A 68 9.15 -16.03 34.72
C PRO A 68 8.60 -17.15 35.61
N SER A 69 8.17 -16.85 36.84
CA SER A 69 7.54 -17.81 37.75
C SER A 69 6.13 -18.24 37.34
N ILE A 70 5.44 -17.48 36.48
CA ILE A 70 4.09 -17.82 36.02
C ILE A 70 4.16 -19.14 35.23
N ASP A 71 3.44 -20.16 35.68
CA ASP A 71 3.42 -21.46 35.01
C ASP A 71 2.34 -21.50 33.93
N LEU A 72 2.75 -21.72 32.67
CA LEU A 72 1.84 -21.84 31.53
C LEU A 72 1.52 -23.29 31.18
N THR A 73 2.09 -24.28 31.88
CA THR A 73 1.85 -25.70 31.61
C THR A 73 0.39 -26.10 31.80
N ALA A 74 -0.34 -25.39 32.67
CA ALA A 74 -1.78 -25.56 32.86
C ALA A 74 -2.62 -25.26 31.60
N LEU A 75 -2.02 -24.63 30.58
CA LEU A 75 -2.65 -24.38 29.27
C LEU A 75 -2.31 -25.45 28.23
N TYR A 76 -1.49 -26.44 28.58
CA TYR A 76 -1.09 -27.52 27.67
C TYR A 76 -2.09 -28.68 27.73
N GLY A 77 -2.25 -29.37 26.59
CA GLY A 77 -3.09 -30.55 26.47
C GLY A 77 -4.49 -30.26 25.91
N ASP A 78 -5.32 -31.31 25.88
CA ASP A 78 -6.67 -31.28 25.27
C ASP A 78 -7.79 -30.90 26.26
N SER A 79 -7.44 -30.63 27.52
CA SER A 79 -8.40 -30.19 28.54
C SER A 79 -8.84 -28.75 28.32
N SER A 80 -10.08 -28.43 28.70
CA SER A 80 -10.59 -27.06 28.65
C SER A 80 -9.69 -26.14 29.47
N ILE A 81 -9.21 -25.07 28.82
CA ILE A 81 -8.37 -24.05 29.46
C ILE A 81 -9.14 -23.12 30.39
N GLN A 82 -10.48 -23.11 30.29
CA GLN A 82 -11.34 -22.16 31.02
C GLN A 82 -11.12 -22.15 32.54
N PRO A 83 -10.99 -23.30 33.25
CA PRO A 83 -10.83 -23.32 34.70
C PRO A 83 -9.48 -22.74 35.15
N HIS A 84 -8.46 -22.82 34.32
CA HIS A 84 -7.10 -22.36 34.63
C HIS A 84 -6.86 -20.91 34.21
N LEU A 85 -7.66 -20.42 33.26
CA LEU A 85 -7.47 -19.09 32.67
C LEU A 85 -7.69 -17.95 33.68
N SER A 86 -8.68 -18.06 34.57
CA SER A 86 -8.95 -17.00 35.57
C SER A 86 -7.76 -16.76 36.49
N ALA A 87 -7.19 -17.82 37.06
CA ALA A 87 -6.04 -17.74 37.96
C ALA A 87 -4.79 -17.16 37.26
N LEU A 88 -4.59 -17.47 35.98
CA LEU A 88 -3.48 -16.93 35.19
C LEU A 88 -3.70 -15.45 34.82
N LEU A 89 -4.95 -15.07 34.53
CA LEU A 89 -5.30 -13.68 34.24
C LEU A 89 -5.14 -12.79 35.48
N GLU A 90 -5.47 -13.30 36.67
CA GLU A 90 -5.25 -12.59 37.93
C GLU A 90 -3.76 -12.29 38.15
N GLN A 91 -2.90 -13.27 37.90
CA GLN A 91 -1.44 -13.09 37.97
C GLN A 91 -0.91 -12.09 36.93
N ALA A 92 -1.62 -11.94 35.81
CA ALA A 92 -1.27 -11.04 34.72
C ALA A 92 -1.89 -9.64 34.82
N MET A 93 -2.70 -9.32 35.84
CA MET A 93 -3.38 -8.02 35.93
C MET A 93 -2.43 -6.82 35.91
N PHE A 94 -1.19 -6.99 36.36
CA PHE A 94 -0.18 -5.93 36.35
C PHE A 94 0.24 -5.46 34.95
N VAL A 95 -0.10 -6.19 33.88
CA VAL A 95 0.16 -5.76 32.48
C VAL A 95 -1.01 -4.98 31.88
N GLN A 96 -2.16 -4.98 32.56
CA GLN A 96 -3.37 -4.30 32.12
C GLN A 96 -3.42 -2.86 32.66
N LYS A 97 -4.13 -1.98 31.94
CA LYS A 97 -4.41 -0.59 32.32
C LYS A 97 -3.17 0.16 32.80
N GLN A 98 -2.05 -0.02 32.11
CA GLN A 98 -0.82 0.71 32.40
C GLN A 98 -0.98 2.16 31.97
N ARG A 99 -0.53 3.08 32.82
CA ARG A 99 -0.63 4.51 32.55
C ARG A 99 0.29 4.85 31.39
N LEU A 100 -0.27 5.41 30.33
CA LEU A 100 0.43 5.77 29.11
C LEU A 100 0.67 7.28 29.07
N CYS A 101 1.92 7.67 28.86
CA CYS A 101 2.35 9.04 28.71
C CYS A 101 2.83 9.29 27.26
N ASN A 102 2.61 10.50 26.77
CA ASN A 102 3.10 10.94 25.47
C ASN A 102 4.61 11.20 25.54
N GLY A 103 5.40 10.63 24.62
CA GLY A 103 6.87 10.79 24.61
C GLY A 103 7.32 12.23 24.38
N MET A 104 6.62 12.97 23.51
CA MET A 104 6.99 14.34 23.15
C MET A 104 6.66 15.37 24.24
N THR A 105 5.54 15.19 24.95
CA THR A 105 5.04 16.19 25.91
C THR A 105 5.15 15.76 27.37
N GLY A 106 5.36 14.47 27.63
CA GLY A 106 5.30 13.87 28.96
C GLY A 106 3.90 13.82 29.59
N HIS A 107 2.88 14.39 28.94
CA HIS A 107 1.52 14.39 29.46
C HIS A 107 0.88 13.01 29.36
N VAL A 108 -0.01 12.74 30.31
CA VAL A 108 -0.74 11.47 30.40
C VAL A 108 -1.83 11.48 29.34
N ILE A 109 -1.80 10.48 28.47
CA ILE A 109 -2.76 10.35 27.37
C ILE A 109 -3.83 9.29 27.63
N GLY A 110 -3.61 8.42 28.62
CA GLY A 110 -4.63 7.47 29.06
C GLY A 110 -4.03 6.22 29.67
N TYR A 111 -4.69 5.09 29.38
CA TYR A 111 -4.30 3.76 29.84
C TYR A 111 -4.27 2.81 28.67
N ALA A 112 -3.33 1.87 28.69
CA ALA A 112 -3.21 0.83 27.68
C ALA A 112 -2.86 -0.51 28.32
N ASP A 113 -3.31 -1.58 27.70
CA ASP A 113 -2.87 -2.93 28.03
C ASP A 113 -1.62 -3.26 27.22
N ILE A 114 -0.66 -3.95 27.84
CA ILE A 114 0.59 -4.36 27.19
C ILE A 114 0.45 -5.80 26.72
N PHE A 115 0.76 -6.03 25.44
CA PHE A 115 0.71 -7.36 24.82
C PHE A 115 2.03 -7.68 24.11
N THR A 116 2.47 -8.92 24.25
CA THR A 116 3.63 -9.47 23.53
C THR A 116 3.13 -10.38 22.44
N ILE A 117 3.00 -9.84 21.22
CA ILE A 117 2.43 -10.53 20.07
C ILE A 117 3.55 -10.83 19.05
N PRO A 118 3.70 -12.08 18.58
CA PRO A 118 4.66 -12.41 17.54
C PRO A 118 4.19 -11.87 16.18
N PHE A 119 5.11 -11.23 15.46
CA PHE A 119 4.89 -10.79 14.10
C PHE A 119 5.78 -11.52 13.11
N VAL A 120 5.25 -11.81 11.94
CA VAL A 120 5.97 -12.32 10.78
C VAL A 120 5.96 -11.24 9.71
N ARG A 121 7.14 -10.93 9.17
CA ARG A 121 7.30 -10.03 8.03
C ARG A 121 6.99 -10.79 6.73
N TYR A 122 6.14 -10.23 5.88
CA TYR A 122 5.96 -10.75 4.52
C TYR A 122 7.05 -10.24 3.59
N GLU A 123 7.30 -10.98 2.50
CA GLU A 123 8.18 -10.55 1.40
C GLU A 123 7.60 -9.37 0.57
N GLN A 124 6.40 -8.90 0.93
CA GLN A 124 5.74 -7.76 0.32
C GLN A 124 6.33 -6.45 0.87
N ASP A 125 7.44 -6.04 0.27
CA ASP A 125 8.11 -4.79 0.61
C ASP A 125 7.43 -3.59 -0.08
N GLY A 126 7.31 -2.47 0.64
CA GLY A 126 6.71 -1.25 0.10
C GLY A 126 7.43 -0.76 -1.16
N LEU A 127 8.78 -0.78 -1.13
CA LEU A 127 9.64 -0.39 -2.25
C LEU A 127 9.49 -1.29 -3.48
N LYS A 128 9.21 -2.59 -3.28
CA LYS A 128 8.96 -3.53 -4.39
C LYS A 128 7.59 -3.32 -5.02
N THR A 129 6.65 -2.73 -4.29
CA THR A 129 5.29 -2.51 -4.77
C THR A 129 5.14 -1.17 -5.49
N ALA A 130 5.78 -0.11 -4.99
CA ALA A 130 5.79 1.19 -5.65
C ALA A 130 6.45 1.07 -7.04
N TYR A 131 5.81 1.64 -8.06
CA TYR A 131 6.32 1.61 -9.41
C TYR A 131 5.75 2.77 -10.22
N PHE A 132 6.61 3.37 -11.01
CA PHE A 132 6.30 4.45 -11.92
C PHE A 132 7.07 4.23 -13.22
N THR A 133 6.43 4.53 -14.35
CA THR A 133 7.06 4.49 -15.67
C THR A 133 6.77 5.79 -16.41
N ALA A 134 7.83 6.56 -16.67
CA ALA A 134 7.77 7.80 -17.45
C ALA A 134 8.03 7.47 -18.92
N GLY A 135 7.04 6.88 -19.60
CA GLY A 135 7.19 6.41 -20.97
C GLY A 135 7.96 5.09 -21.03
N GLY A 136 7.26 4.03 -21.48
CA GLY A 136 7.90 2.74 -21.67
C GLY A 136 8.89 2.78 -22.85
N GLU A 137 9.88 1.87 -22.82
CA GLU A 137 10.69 1.57 -23.99
C GLU A 137 9.79 1.27 -25.21
N ASP A 138 10.19 1.67 -26.42
CA ASP A 138 9.45 1.37 -27.66
C ASP A 138 9.29 -0.16 -27.77
N VAL A 139 8.09 -0.66 -27.48
CA VAL A 139 7.80 -2.09 -27.44
C VAL A 139 7.56 -2.62 -28.86
N ILE A 140 8.22 -3.73 -29.22
CA ILE A 140 7.88 -4.53 -30.42
C ILE A 140 6.49 -5.18 -30.20
N ARG A 141 5.57 -4.86 -31.12
CA ARG A 141 4.11 -4.94 -30.97
C ARG A 141 3.54 -6.33 -31.27
N SER A 142 2.38 -6.63 -30.68
CA SER A 142 1.45 -7.66 -31.16
C SER A 142 0.19 -7.00 -31.74
N GLU A 143 -0.46 -7.65 -32.70
CA GLU A 143 -1.65 -7.14 -33.42
C GLU A 143 -2.89 -6.89 -32.52
N HIS A 144 -2.81 -7.14 -31.21
CA HIS A 144 -3.98 -7.28 -30.33
C HIS A 144 -3.97 -6.41 -29.07
N GLY A 145 -3.21 -5.32 -29.02
CA GLY A 145 -3.45 -4.38 -27.92
C GLY A 145 -2.58 -3.13 -27.91
N ALA A 146 -3.21 -2.00 -28.13
CA ALA A 146 -2.67 -0.64 -28.01
C ALA A 146 -2.36 -0.22 -26.56
N ASN A 147 -1.88 -1.11 -25.70
CA ASN A 147 -1.60 -0.82 -24.29
C ASN A 147 -0.18 -1.22 -23.91
N ILE A 148 0.55 -0.32 -23.26
CA ILE A 148 1.88 -0.54 -22.64
C ILE A 148 1.75 -1.44 -21.37
N ALA A 149 0.66 -2.20 -21.24
CA ALA A 149 0.35 -3.03 -20.09
C ALA A 149 1.21 -4.30 -20.08
N ARG A 150 2.42 -4.19 -19.51
CA ARG A 150 3.30 -5.32 -19.19
C ARG A 150 3.56 -5.35 -17.68
N GLY A 151 4.06 -6.47 -17.17
CA GLY A 151 4.50 -6.55 -15.78
C GLY A 151 5.63 -5.55 -15.48
N LYS A 152 5.76 -5.17 -14.20
CA LYS A 152 6.78 -4.24 -13.68
C LYS A 152 8.20 -4.52 -14.21
N ASN A 153 8.58 -5.80 -14.33
CA ASN A 153 9.91 -6.22 -14.78
C ASN A 153 10.22 -5.90 -16.26
N ARG A 154 9.20 -5.53 -17.06
CA ARG A 154 9.34 -5.17 -18.48
C ARG A 154 9.04 -3.69 -18.72
N LEU A 155 9.19 -2.88 -17.67
CA LEU A 155 8.91 -1.44 -17.69
C LEU A 155 7.49 -1.08 -18.18
N GLY A 156 6.53 -1.99 -18.01
CA GLY A 156 5.15 -1.80 -18.44
C GLY A 156 4.35 -0.88 -17.52
N GLY A 157 3.39 -0.15 -18.07
CA GLY A 157 2.45 0.69 -17.32
C GLY A 157 1.25 -0.08 -16.77
N LEU A 158 0.45 0.60 -15.95
CA LEU A 158 -0.83 0.05 -15.49
C LEU A 158 -1.83 -0.02 -16.66
N LYS A 159 -2.56 -1.13 -16.74
CA LYS A 159 -3.66 -1.27 -17.69
C LYS A 159 -4.86 -0.47 -17.21
N VAL A 160 -5.37 0.44 -18.04
CA VAL A 160 -6.72 0.99 -17.86
C VAL A 160 -7.70 -0.10 -18.26
N SER A 161 -8.47 -0.62 -17.29
CA SER A 161 -9.45 -1.68 -17.56
C SER A 161 -10.73 -1.10 -18.14
N GLN A 162 -11.51 -1.96 -18.81
CA GLN A 162 -12.87 -1.64 -19.27
C GLN A 162 -13.80 -1.23 -18.11
N THR A 163 -13.46 -1.55 -16.86
CA THR A 163 -14.21 -1.13 -15.67
C THR A 163 -13.80 0.25 -15.15
N CYS A 164 -12.57 0.70 -15.41
CA CYS A 164 -12.11 2.04 -15.03
C CYS A 164 -12.73 3.13 -15.89
N ILE A 165 -12.92 2.88 -17.20
CA ILE A 165 -13.44 3.85 -18.16
C ILE A 165 -14.84 4.37 -17.76
N PRO A 166 -15.85 3.51 -17.50
CA PRO A 166 -17.16 3.97 -17.06
C PRO A 166 -17.12 4.72 -15.73
N ALA A 167 -16.26 4.31 -14.79
CA ALA A 167 -16.11 5.00 -13.51
C ALA A 167 -15.56 6.41 -13.68
N GLN A 168 -14.56 6.60 -14.53
CA GLN A 168 -14.00 7.92 -14.83
C GLN A 168 -15.02 8.81 -15.56
N VAL A 169 -15.77 8.26 -16.51
CA VAL A 169 -16.86 8.98 -17.19
C VAL A 169 -17.97 9.38 -16.20
N ALA A 170 -18.35 8.48 -15.29
CA ALA A 170 -19.35 8.77 -14.25
C ALA A 170 -18.90 9.88 -13.29
N CYS A 171 -17.59 10.01 -13.05
CA CYS A 171 -16.99 11.11 -12.29
C CYS A 171 -16.85 12.42 -13.10
N GLY A 172 -17.33 12.47 -14.35
CA GLY A 172 -17.23 13.65 -15.22
C GLY A 172 -15.84 13.88 -15.81
N ALA A 173 -14.93 12.90 -15.72
CA ALA A 173 -13.54 13.02 -16.17
C ALA A 173 -13.35 12.64 -17.66
N THR A 174 -14.40 12.73 -18.48
CA THR A 174 -14.42 12.23 -19.88
C THR A 174 -13.27 12.76 -20.73
N GLU A 175 -12.89 14.04 -20.58
CA GLU A 175 -11.75 14.63 -21.28
C GLU A 175 -10.42 14.01 -20.85
N CYS A 176 -10.26 13.71 -19.55
CA CYS A 176 -9.08 13.04 -19.03
C CYS A 176 -8.98 11.59 -19.52
N VAL A 177 -10.11 10.89 -19.64
CA VAL A 177 -10.16 9.54 -20.23
C VAL A 177 -9.74 9.59 -21.69
N ALA A 178 -10.30 10.50 -22.48
CA ALA A 178 -9.96 10.66 -23.89
C ALA A 178 -8.47 11.01 -24.06
N LYS A 179 -7.94 11.94 -23.25
CA LYS A 179 -6.51 12.28 -23.25
C LYS A 179 -5.65 11.08 -22.81
N GLN A 180 -6.04 10.35 -21.77
CA GLN A 180 -5.31 9.19 -21.26
C GLN A 180 -5.30 8.04 -22.29
N ASP A 181 -6.43 7.75 -22.93
CA ASP A 181 -6.53 6.75 -23.99
C ASP A 181 -5.70 7.18 -25.20
N GLN A 182 -5.73 8.46 -25.60
CA GLN A 182 -4.88 8.96 -26.69
C GLN A 182 -3.39 8.89 -26.34
N ILE A 183 -2.98 9.26 -25.12
CA ILE A 183 -1.59 9.18 -24.63
C ILE A 183 -1.12 7.73 -24.57
N SER A 184 -1.98 6.81 -24.12
CA SER A 184 -1.65 5.41 -23.88
C SER A 184 -1.74 4.55 -25.15
N ALA A 185 -2.61 4.92 -26.08
CA ALA A 185 -2.79 4.24 -27.36
C ALA A 185 -1.70 4.62 -28.34
N GLU A 186 -1.33 3.69 -29.22
CA GLU A 186 -0.48 4.01 -30.37
C GLU A 186 -1.17 5.02 -31.27
N ALA A 187 -0.39 5.94 -31.86
CA ALA A 187 -0.94 6.92 -32.78
C ALA A 187 -1.60 6.17 -33.97
N PRO A 188 -2.93 6.27 -34.15
CA PRO A 188 -3.66 5.45 -35.11
C PRO A 188 -3.51 5.94 -36.56
N LEU A 189 -2.65 6.93 -36.82
CA LEU A 189 -2.44 7.45 -38.16
C LEU A 189 -1.62 6.44 -38.97
N CYS A 190 -2.34 5.55 -39.66
CA CYS A 190 -1.82 4.70 -40.72
C CYS A 190 -1.93 5.35 -42.11
N HIS A 191 -2.81 6.34 -42.29
CA HIS A 191 -3.08 6.94 -43.61
C HIS A 191 -3.26 8.47 -43.51
N ASP A 192 -2.50 9.24 -44.30
CA ASP A 192 -2.89 10.62 -44.63
C ASP A 192 -3.65 10.61 -45.96
N PHE A 193 -4.41 11.68 -46.22
CA PHE A 193 -5.29 11.81 -47.38
C PHE A 193 -4.54 11.88 -48.73
N MET A 194 -3.24 12.20 -48.72
CA MET A 194 -2.45 12.50 -49.92
C MET A 194 -1.53 11.36 -50.35
N THR A 195 -1.00 10.60 -49.39
CA THR A 195 0.02 9.56 -49.58
C THR A 195 -0.48 8.17 -49.20
N GLY A 196 -1.59 8.09 -48.45
CA GLY A 196 -2.09 6.83 -47.91
C GLY A 196 -1.14 6.17 -46.91
N CYS A 197 -0.06 6.83 -46.47
CA CYS A 197 0.94 6.26 -45.56
C CYS A 197 1.57 7.35 -44.68
N VAL A 198 1.31 7.32 -43.37
CA VAL A 198 1.99 8.22 -42.41
C VAL A 198 3.19 7.51 -41.81
N THR A 199 4.38 8.11 -41.88
CA THR A 199 5.56 7.54 -41.22
C THR A 199 5.36 7.52 -39.70
N PRO A 200 5.90 6.52 -38.96
CA PRO A 200 5.75 6.42 -37.51
C PRO A 200 6.16 7.69 -36.75
N CYS A 201 7.20 8.39 -37.22
CA CYS A 201 7.65 9.67 -36.65
C CYS A 201 6.62 10.78 -36.83
N SER A 202 6.00 10.88 -38.01
CA SER A 202 4.95 11.86 -38.30
C SER A 202 3.68 11.57 -37.49
N SER A 203 3.32 10.29 -37.37
CA SER A 203 2.19 9.83 -36.55
C SER A 203 2.36 10.21 -35.06
N LYS A 204 3.58 10.06 -34.51
CA LYS A 204 3.95 10.52 -33.16
C LYS A 204 3.85 12.05 -33.03
N ALA A 205 4.31 12.82 -34.02
CA ALA A 205 4.21 14.28 -34.02
C ALA A 205 2.74 14.78 -34.08
N TYR A 206 1.90 14.16 -34.90
CA TYR A 206 0.48 14.49 -34.97
C TYR A 206 -0.26 14.17 -33.68
N LYS A 207 0.05 13.03 -33.04
CA LYS A 207 -0.47 12.72 -31.71
C LYS A 207 -0.05 13.77 -30.69
N PHE A 208 1.21 14.21 -30.71
CA PHE A 208 1.68 15.30 -29.83
C PHE A 208 0.90 16.61 -30.03
N LEU A 209 0.70 17.01 -31.28
CA LEU A 209 -0.05 18.23 -31.60
C LEU A 209 -1.53 18.13 -31.18
N SER A 210 -2.15 16.96 -31.38
CA SER A 210 -3.51 16.68 -30.90
C SER A 210 -3.62 16.74 -29.37
N MET A 211 -2.61 16.27 -28.64
CA MET A 211 -2.56 16.36 -27.17
C MET A 211 -2.46 17.80 -26.66
N GLN A 212 -1.89 18.70 -27.47
CA GLN A 212 -1.77 20.13 -27.16
C GLN A 212 -2.94 20.97 -27.70
N GLU A 213 -4.01 20.32 -28.19
CA GLU A 213 -5.18 20.97 -28.79
C GLU A 213 -4.83 21.85 -30.01
N ILE A 214 -3.68 21.59 -30.65
CA ILE A 214 -3.22 22.33 -31.83
C ILE A 214 -3.86 21.72 -33.08
N SER A 215 -4.60 22.54 -33.83
CA SER A 215 -5.25 22.10 -35.06
C SER A 215 -4.23 21.65 -36.11
N THR A 216 -4.30 20.38 -36.50
CA THR A 216 -3.45 19.78 -37.53
C THR A 216 -3.86 20.18 -38.95
N LYS A 217 -5.03 20.85 -39.13
CA LYS A 217 -5.46 21.42 -40.42
C LYS A 217 -4.45 22.43 -40.97
N THR A 218 -3.71 23.11 -40.10
CA THR A 218 -2.74 24.15 -40.48
C THR A 218 -1.44 23.59 -41.05
N LEU A 219 -1.11 22.32 -40.79
CA LEU A 219 0.17 21.71 -41.21
C LEU A 219 0.17 21.30 -42.69
N PHE A 220 -0.99 21.04 -43.28
CA PHE A 220 -1.10 20.64 -44.69
C PHE A 220 -1.17 21.83 -45.67
N TYR A 221 -1.35 23.06 -45.18
CA TYR A 221 -1.60 24.22 -46.03
C TYR A 221 -0.43 25.18 -46.22
N LYS A 222 0.74 24.97 -45.59
CA LYS A 222 1.79 26.01 -45.51
C LYS A 222 3.20 25.65 -45.96
N ASN A 223 3.42 24.51 -46.63
CA ASN A 223 4.76 24.14 -47.14
C ASN A 223 4.77 23.69 -48.62
N TYR A 224 4.09 24.43 -49.49
CA TYR A 224 4.45 24.46 -50.91
C TYR A 224 4.78 25.91 -51.30
N PHE A 225 5.97 26.35 -50.91
CA PHE A 225 6.63 27.42 -51.67
C PHE A 225 7.08 26.80 -52.99
N ALA A 226 6.76 27.51 -54.06
CA ALA A 226 7.13 27.22 -55.42
C ALA A 226 8.61 26.84 -55.53
N ILE A 227 8.90 25.69 -56.12
CA ILE A 227 10.12 25.51 -56.87
C ILE A 227 9.66 25.57 -58.32
N GLU A 228 9.67 26.78 -58.86
CA GLU A 228 9.81 26.97 -60.30
C GLU A 228 11.22 26.51 -60.70
N SER A 229 11.27 25.50 -61.56
CA SER A 229 12.32 25.30 -62.55
C SER A 229 11.75 24.47 -63.69
#